data_AF-A0A7Y4TP72-F1
#
_entry.id   AF-A0A7Y4TP72-F1
#
_cell.length_a   1.000
_cell.length_b   1.000
_cell.length_c   1.000
_cell.angle_alpha   90.00
_cell.angle_beta   90.00
_cell.angle_gamma   90.00
#
_symmetry.space_group_name_H-M   'P 1'
#
loop_
_entity.id
_entity.type
_entity.pdbx_description
1 polymer ?
#
loop_
_entity_poly.entity_id
_entity_poly.type
_entity_poly.pdbx_seq_one_letter_code
_entity_poly.pdbx_strand_id
1 'polypeptide(L)'
;MKRSVLLSVFICVHLWAFLLLSCGSKPTDPRTAVPADALVYLETKDLGGVLKAITDNEAFKNAAKSVPDFSALNGMKLSVAVTGFQTSEEAVSDENAVLNFKPRFVAVVETNAWSYQALSFTENKLGEFINEIYDGEIELVTSDKHGGKYFTWTANDGRKAFALVRGSLVLFGNDESAIDSCVNVMNGGADSILKNGTVSAFASDAPASGYVSKDGVAQIANITGVSLAVGAGEEAEVKSFIARVLPEIVRNSVTEVTWSSKRLEQGGIEDSYTVSVDKETAKVLSETIVPGNDPDPDLSRFIPDVFVSTTRYNLKDSQIAWR
;
A
#
# COMPACT_ATOMS: atom_id res chain seq x y z
N MET A 1 60.66 18.28 -10.12
CA MET A 1 59.62 17.46 -10.79
C MET A 1 59.26 16.15 -10.08
N LYS A 2 60.20 15.32 -9.59
CA LYS A 2 59.87 13.98 -9.04
C LYS A 2 59.07 13.95 -7.71
N ARG A 3 59.19 14.97 -6.84
CA ARG A 3 58.48 15.02 -5.53
C ARG A 3 56.98 15.35 -5.65
N SER A 4 56.59 16.21 -6.59
CA SER A 4 55.18 16.60 -6.76
C SER A 4 54.32 15.47 -7.35
N VAL A 5 54.91 14.62 -8.19
CA VAL A 5 54.21 13.45 -8.76
C VAL A 5 53.92 12.40 -7.68
N LEU A 6 54.87 12.15 -6.78
CA LEU A 6 54.70 11.21 -5.66
C LEU A 6 53.61 11.67 -4.66
N LEU A 7 53.54 12.97 -4.37
CA LEU A 7 52.50 13.53 -3.49
C LEU A 7 51.10 13.43 -4.12
N SER A 8 50.98 13.70 -5.42
CA SER A 8 49.71 13.58 -6.15
C SER A 8 49.21 12.14 -6.20
N VAL A 9 50.10 11.17 -6.42
CA VAL A 9 49.72 9.75 -6.42
C VAL A 9 49.28 9.30 -5.02
N PHE A 10 49.96 9.75 -3.96
CA PHE A 10 49.57 9.43 -2.59
C PHE A 10 48.18 9.98 -2.24
N ILE A 11 47.89 11.23 -2.60
CA ILE A 11 46.59 11.87 -2.38
C ILE A 11 45.49 11.13 -3.19
N CYS A 12 45.74 10.79 -4.45
CA CYS A 12 44.77 10.04 -5.26
C CYS A 12 44.48 8.65 -4.69
N VAL A 13 45.51 7.93 -4.22
CA VAL A 13 45.33 6.60 -3.60
C VAL A 13 44.58 6.70 -2.27
N HIS A 14 44.82 7.74 -1.47
CA HIS A 14 44.10 7.95 -0.20
C HIS A 14 42.66 8.39 -0.42
N LEU A 15 42.39 9.23 -1.43
CA LEU A 15 41.04 9.59 -1.85
C LEU A 15 40.28 8.39 -2.43
N TRP A 16 40.94 7.54 -3.23
CA TRP A 16 40.33 6.29 -3.72
C TRP A 16 40.07 5.29 -2.59
N ALA A 17 40.98 5.15 -1.62
CA ALA A 17 40.77 4.33 -0.44
C ALA A 17 39.63 4.88 0.44
N PHE A 18 39.50 6.19 0.58
CA PHE A 18 38.38 6.84 1.26
C PHE A 18 37.05 6.65 0.53
N LEU A 19 37.06 6.63 -0.81
CA LEU A 19 35.87 6.37 -1.63
C LEU A 19 35.46 4.89 -1.61
N LEU A 20 36.42 3.96 -1.53
CA LEU A 20 36.17 2.52 -1.41
C LEU A 20 35.80 2.08 0.02
N LEU A 21 36.22 2.84 1.03
CA LEU A 21 35.80 2.71 2.43
C LEU A 21 34.58 3.57 2.77
N SER A 22 34.05 4.32 1.79
CA SER A 22 32.86 5.14 1.98
C SER A 22 31.68 4.21 2.29
N CYS A 23 31.17 4.33 3.51
CA CYS A 23 30.05 3.60 4.08
C CYS A 23 28.72 3.97 3.40
N GLY A 24 28.60 3.71 2.11
CA GLY A 24 27.28 3.61 1.48
C GLY A 24 26.57 2.41 2.07
N SER A 25 25.45 2.63 2.78
CA SER A 25 24.56 1.53 3.13
C SER A 25 24.12 0.85 1.83
N LYS A 26 24.30 -0.46 1.73
CA LYS A 26 23.79 -1.20 0.59
C LYS A 26 22.27 -0.97 0.51
N PRO A 27 21.71 -0.65 -0.66
CA PRO A 27 20.27 -0.52 -0.81
C PRO A 27 19.58 -1.77 -0.26
N THR A 28 18.63 -1.56 0.63
CA THR A 28 17.87 -2.64 1.28
C THR A 28 16.55 -2.81 0.53
N ASP A 29 16.17 -4.06 0.26
CA ASP A 29 14.85 -4.34 -0.30
C ASP A 29 13.78 -4.12 0.78
N PRO A 30 12.85 -3.15 0.63
CA PRO A 30 11.84 -2.87 1.65
C PRO A 30 11.00 -4.10 2.06
N ARG A 31 10.83 -5.08 1.15
CA ARG A 31 10.13 -6.36 1.42
C ARG A 31 10.78 -7.21 2.50
N THR A 32 12.05 -6.95 2.83
CA THR A 32 12.76 -7.65 3.90
C THR A 32 12.40 -7.14 5.29
N ALA A 33 11.76 -5.97 5.40
CA ALA A 33 11.33 -5.39 6.66
C ALA A 33 9.82 -5.48 6.90
N VAL A 34 9.03 -5.77 5.87
CA VAL A 34 7.57 -5.88 5.99
C VAL A 34 7.17 -7.25 6.55
N PRO A 35 6.29 -7.33 7.57
CA PRO A 35 5.79 -8.59 8.12
C PRO A 35 5.07 -9.48 7.10
N ALA A 36 5.28 -10.80 7.19
CA ALA A 36 4.63 -11.77 6.32
C ALA A 36 3.11 -11.87 6.51
N ASP A 37 2.60 -11.50 7.68
CA ASP A 37 1.19 -11.51 8.07
C ASP A 37 0.46 -10.19 7.77
N ALA A 38 1.06 -9.32 6.95
CA ALA A 38 0.38 -8.11 6.47
C ALA A 38 -0.97 -8.45 5.80
N LEU A 39 -2.00 -7.70 6.17
CA LEU A 39 -3.36 -7.84 5.66
C LEU A 39 -3.47 -7.28 4.24
N VAL A 40 -2.87 -6.12 4.04
CA VAL A 40 -2.77 -5.43 2.75
C VAL A 40 -1.31 -5.05 2.55
N TYR A 41 -0.83 -5.23 1.34
CA TYR A 41 0.51 -4.87 0.91
C TYR A 41 0.43 -4.09 -0.40
N LEU A 42 1.20 -3.01 -0.50
CA LEU A 42 1.39 -2.23 -1.72
C LEU A 42 2.88 -1.98 -1.89
N GLU A 43 3.36 -1.97 -3.12
CA GLU A 43 4.74 -1.60 -3.39
C GLU A 43 4.93 -0.82 -4.69
N THR A 44 6.00 -0.03 -4.72
CA THR A 44 6.51 0.63 -5.91
C THR A 44 8.03 0.71 -5.86
N LYS A 45 8.67 0.64 -7.04
CA LYS A 45 10.12 0.80 -7.20
C LYS A 45 10.53 2.27 -7.38
N ASP A 46 9.59 3.16 -7.65
CA ASP A 46 9.84 4.57 -7.90
C ASP A 46 8.63 5.41 -7.48
N LEU A 47 8.61 5.79 -6.20
CA LEU A 47 7.53 6.60 -5.62
C LEU A 47 7.35 7.92 -6.37
N GLY A 48 8.44 8.61 -6.69
CA GLY A 48 8.38 9.85 -7.48
C GLY A 48 7.78 9.61 -8.87
N GLY A 49 8.19 8.53 -9.54
CA GLY A 49 7.64 8.11 -10.83
C GLY A 49 6.14 7.82 -10.79
N VAL A 50 5.65 7.12 -9.77
CA VAL A 50 4.22 6.83 -9.58
C VAL A 50 3.42 8.10 -9.32
N LEU A 51 3.86 8.93 -8.37
CA LEU A 51 3.16 10.19 -8.04
C LEU A 51 3.11 11.11 -9.26
N LYS A 52 4.21 11.21 -10.00
CA LYS A 52 4.27 11.96 -11.24
C LYS A 52 3.29 11.43 -12.29
N ALA A 53 3.18 10.10 -12.45
CA ALA A 53 2.22 9.52 -13.40
C ALA A 53 0.76 9.87 -13.04
N ILE A 54 0.43 9.96 -11.74
CA ILE A 54 -0.88 10.38 -11.26
C ILE A 54 -1.11 11.88 -11.56
N THR A 55 -0.10 12.73 -11.32
CA THR A 55 -0.27 14.18 -11.50
C THR A 55 -0.12 14.68 -12.93
N ASP A 56 0.55 13.91 -13.80
CA ASP A 56 0.72 14.26 -15.22
C ASP A 56 -0.57 14.05 -16.04
N ASN A 57 -1.58 13.38 -15.48
CA ASN A 57 -2.89 13.18 -16.07
C ASN A 57 -3.66 14.51 -16.19
N GLU A 58 -4.38 14.69 -17.31
CA GLU A 58 -5.13 15.92 -17.61
C GLU A 58 -6.27 16.22 -16.63
N ALA A 59 -6.98 15.20 -16.14
CA ALA A 59 -8.00 15.37 -15.10
C ALA A 59 -7.39 15.93 -13.80
N PHE A 60 -6.20 15.47 -13.39
CA PHE A 60 -5.50 16.04 -12.22
C PHE A 60 -5.10 17.49 -12.48
N LYS A 61 -4.45 17.79 -13.61
CA LYS A 61 -4.05 19.16 -13.97
C LYS A 61 -5.22 20.13 -14.02
N ASN A 62 -6.39 19.67 -14.47
CA ASN A 62 -7.60 20.49 -14.53
C ASN A 62 -8.24 20.73 -13.15
N ALA A 63 -8.05 19.81 -12.20
CA ALA A 63 -8.61 19.92 -10.86
C ALA A 63 -7.68 20.58 -9.84
N ALA A 64 -6.36 20.41 -9.99
CA ALA A 64 -5.37 20.86 -9.04
C ALA A 64 -4.91 22.30 -9.29
N LYS A 65 -4.68 23.06 -8.22
CA LYS A 65 -4.13 24.43 -8.30
C LYS A 65 -2.65 24.46 -8.69
N SER A 66 -1.92 23.39 -8.41
CA SER A 66 -0.49 23.24 -8.69
C SER A 66 -0.11 21.77 -8.70
N VAL A 67 0.96 21.44 -9.44
CA VAL A 67 1.58 20.11 -9.41
C VAL A 67 2.73 20.13 -8.38
N PRO A 68 2.73 19.27 -7.36
CA PRO A 68 3.83 19.19 -6.41
C PRO A 68 5.14 18.73 -7.08
N ASP A 69 6.28 19.17 -6.56
CA ASP A 69 7.58 18.65 -7.00
C ASP A 69 7.91 17.35 -6.25
N PHE A 70 7.96 16.24 -6.98
CA PHE A 70 8.31 14.91 -6.46
C PHE A 70 9.79 14.55 -6.67
N SER A 71 10.64 15.50 -7.08
CA SER A 71 12.06 15.23 -7.38
C SER A 71 12.81 14.53 -6.25
N ALA A 72 12.50 14.87 -5.00
CA ALA A 72 13.09 14.27 -3.81
C ALA A 72 12.69 12.79 -3.59
N LEU A 73 11.65 12.30 -4.27
CA LEU A 73 11.11 10.94 -4.14
C LEU A 73 11.52 10.03 -5.30
N ASN A 74 12.21 10.56 -6.31
CA ASN A 74 12.60 9.80 -7.49
C ASN A 74 13.52 8.62 -7.13
N GLY A 75 13.15 7.44 -7.59
CA GLY A 75 13.87 6.19 -7.35
C GLY A 75 13.73 5.65 -5.93
N MET A 76 12.99 6.32 -5.03
CA MET A 76 12.68 5.75 -3.73
C MET A 76 11.77 4.53 -3.91
N LYS A 77 12.18 3.40 -3.33
CA LYS A 77 11.34 2.20 -3.29
C LYS A 77 10.48 2.29 -2.04
N LEU A 78 9.19 2.02 -2.19
CA LEU A 78 8.23 2.07 -1.10
C LEU A 78 7.48 0.75 -1.03
N SER A 79 7.37 0.22 0.18
CA SER A 79 6.43 -0.84 0.53
C SER A 79 5.50 -0.34 1.62
N VAL A 80 4.19 -0.41 1.42
CA VAL A 80 3.18 -0.09 2.44
C VAL A 80 2.53 -1.38 2.90
N ALA A 81 2.39 -1.55 4.20
CA ALA A 81 1.71 -2.68 4.80
C ALA A 81 0.63 -2.22 5.78
N VAL A 82 -0.55 -2.82 5.71
CA VAL A 82 -1.57 -2.75 6.76
C VAL A 82 -1.41 -3.99 7.63
N THR A 83 -1.13 -3.78 8.91
CA THR A 83 -0.85 -4.84 9.90
C THR A 83 -2.05 -5.15 10.77
N GLY A 84 -3.10 -4.35 10.69
CA GLY A 84 -4.33 -4.53 11.47
C GLY A 84 -5.31 -3.39 11.23
N PHE A 85 -6.51 -3.54 11.80
CA PHE A 85 -7.51 -2.49 11.86
C PHE A 85 -7.90 -2.26 13.32
N GLN A 86 -7.96 -0.99 13.72
CA GLN A 86 -8.57 -0.58 14.97
C GLN A 86 -10.03 -0.24 14.70
N THR A 87 -10.91 -0.84 15.48
CA THR A 87 -12.35 -0.53 15.52
C THR A 87 -12.66 0.29 16.76
N SER A 88 -13.46 1.34 16.58
CA SER A 88 -14.13 2.03 17.67
C SER A 88 -15.56 2.35 17.28
N GLU A 89 -16.46 2.30 18.26
CA GLU A 89 -17.84 2.74 18.09
C GLU A 89 -17.99 4.12 18.73
N GLU A 90 -18.40 5.10 17.94
CA GLU A 90 -18.77 6.42 18.44
C GLU A 90 -20.29 6.54 18.43
N ALA A 91 -20.90 6.68 19.61
CA ALA A 91 -22.31 6.95 19.72
C ALA A 91 -22.60 8.37 19.21
N VAL A 92 -23.38 8.46 18.13
CA VAL A 92 -23.88 9.74 17.58
C VAL A 92 -25.22 10.10 18.22
N SER A 93 -25.98 9.11 18.68
CA SER A 93 -27.22 9.24 19.47
C SER A 93 -27.54 7.92 20.20
N ASP A 94 -28.56 7.90 21.07
CA ASP A 94 -29.02 6.68 21.78
C ASP A 94 -29.40 5.53 20.83
N GLU A 95 -29.70 5.83 19.56
CA GLU A 95 -30.11 4.85 18.53
C GLU A 95 -29.11 4.70 17.38
N ASN A 96 -28.05 5.53 17.31
CA ASN A 96 -27.09 5.49 16.21
C ASN A 96 -25.64 5.49 16.72
N ALA A 97 -24.87 4.48 16.31
CA ALA A 97 -23.42 4.45 16.47
C ALA A 97 -22.75 4.49 15.10
N VAL A 98 -21.71 5.30 14.97
CA VAL A 98 -20.81 5.29 13.81
C VAL A 98 -19.65 4.38 14.15
N LEU A 99 -19.49 3.35 13.34
CA LEU A 99 -18.36 2.44 13.44
C LEU A 99 -17.17 3.08 12.71
N ASN A 100 -16.13 3.43 13.48
CA ASN A 100 -14.91 3.99 12.96
C ASN A 100 -13.86 2.88 12.79
N PHE A 101 -13.29 2.81 11.58
CA PHE A 101 -12.26 1.85 11.23
C PHE A 101 -10.98 2.59 10.86
N LYS A 102 -9.92 2.36 11.63
CA LYS A 102 -8.61 2.95 11.39
C LYS A 102 -7.59 1.85 11.08
N PRO A 103 -7.03 1.78 9.86
CA PRO A 103 -5.97 0.83 9.58
C PRO A 103 -4.70 1.21 10.35
N ARG A 104 -3.99 0.20 10.87
CA ARG A 104 -2.61 0.34 11.33
C ARG A 104 -1.70 0.08 10.15
N PHE A 105 -1.03 1.12 9.66
CA PHE A 105 -0.16 1.01 8.51
C PHE A 105 1.28 1.38 8.83
N VAL A 106 2.18 0.81 8.04
CA VAL A 106 3.59 1.18 7.99
C VAL A 106 4.05 1.25 6.55
N ALA A 107 4.68 2.35 6.19
CA ALA A 107 5.42 2.60 4.97
C ALA A 107 6.90 2.35 5.23
N VAL A 108 7.51 1.41 4.51
CA VAL A 108 8.95 1.14 4.51
C VAL A 108 9.53 1.73 3.24
N VAL A 109 10.35 2.76 3.38
CA VAL A 109 10.94 3.51 2.27
C VAL A 109 12.44 3.22 2.21
N GLU A 110 12.93 2.73 1.09
CA GLU A 110 14.36 2.72 0.75
C GLU A 110 14.69 3.97 -0.05
N THR A 111 15.44 4.88 0.57
CA THR A 111 15.73 6.20 0.03
C THR A 111 16.87 6.20 -1.01
N ASN A 112 17.66 5.12 -1.08
CA ASN A 112 18.96 5.03 -1.75
C ASN A 112 19.97 6.11 -1.31
N ALA A 113 19.70 6.78 -0.19
CA ALA A 113 20.49 7.89 0.31
C ALA A 113 21.35 7.45 1.49
N TRP A 114 22.39 8.23 1.80
CA TRP A 114 23.18 8.01 3.00
C TRP A 114 22.35 8.27 4.26
N SER A 115 22.74 7.63 5.38
CA SER A 115 21.99 7.72 6.64
C SER A 115 21.65 9.16 7.06
N TYR A 116 22.62 10.09 6.98
CA TYR A 116 22.34 11.49 7.32
C TYR A 116 21.35 12.18 6.36
N GLN A 117 21.30 11.77 5.09
CA GLN A 117 20.34 12.28 4.11
C GLN A 117 18.96 11.71 4.38
N ALA A 118 18.84 10.42 4.71
CA ALA A 118 17.59 9.81 5.13
C ALA A 118 17.05 10.44 6.43
N LEU A 119 17.93 10.75 7.38
CA LEU A 119 17.61 11.51 8.59
C LEU A 119 17.10 12.91 8.26
N SER A 120 17.85 13.67 7.44
CA SER A 120 17.46 15.02 7.03
C SER A 120 16.13 15.03 6.24
N PHE A 121 15.90 14.04 5.38
CA PHE A 121 14.63 13.87 4.69
C PHE A 121 13.48 13.62 5.67
N THR A 122 13.68 12.72 6.65
CA THR A 122 12.66 12.37 7.64
C THR A 122 12.32 13.56 8.53
N GLU A 123 13.33 14.29 9.00
CA GLU A 123 13.13 15.44 9.88
C GLU A 123 12.50 16.62 9.14
N ASN A 124 13.04 16.98 7.97
CA ASN A 124 12.65 18.20 7.29
C ASN A 124 11.46 18.00 6.34
N LYS A 125 11.48 16.95 5.49
CA LYS A 125 10.45 16.76 4.45
C LYS A 125 9.25 15.99 4.95
N LEU A 126 9.48 14.87 5.63
CA LEU A 126 8.38 14.12 6.22
C LEU A 126 7.78 14.87 7.42
N GLY A 127 8.59 15.54 8.22
CA GLY A 127 8.12 16.41 9.31
C GLY A 127 7.25 17.57 8.82
N GLU A 128 7.65 18.28 7.76
CA GLU A 128 6.86 19.35 7.13
C GLU A 128 5.51 18.82 6.62
N PHE A 129 5.52 17.68 5.92
CA PHE A 129 4.29 17.02 5.45
C PHE A 129 3.34 16.64 6.59
N ILE A 130 3.86 16.10 7.69
CA ILE A 130 3.03 15.76 8.86
C ILE A 130 2.46 17.02 9.50
N ASN A 131 3.26 18.08 9.58
CA ASN A 131 2.81 19.36 10.11
C ASN A 131 1.64 19.92 9.29
N GLU A 132 1.71 19.83 7.96
CA GLU A 132 0.61 20.24 7.09
C GLU A 132 -0.65 19.39 7.28
N ILE A 133 -0.52 18.06 7.41
CA ILE A 133 -1.67 17.15 7.61
C ILE A 133 -2.33 17.32 8.99
N TYR A 134 -1.57 17.73 9.99
CA TYR A 134 -2.03 17.94 11.37
C TYR A 134 -2.34 19.41 11.68
N ASP A 135 -2.56 20.24 10.66
CA ASP A 135 -2.97 21.63 10.79
C ASP A 135 -1.96 22.54 11.53
N GLY A 136 -0.68 22.19 11.48
CA GLY A 136 0.44 23.10 11.76
C GLY A 136 0.97 23.14 13.20
N GLU A 137 0.31 22.47 14.15
CA GLU A 137 0.70 22.46 15.56
C GLU A 137 1.03 21.02 16.01
N ILE A 138 2.28 20.61 15.78
CA ILE A 138 2.80 19.30 16.18
C ILE A 138 3.94 19.42 17.19
N GLU A 139 3.93 18.55 18.20
CA GLU A 139 5.08 18.30 19.07
C GLU A 139 5.93 17.19 18.46
N LEU A 140 7.22 17.47 18.21
CA LEU A 140 8.19 16.48 17.76
C LEU A 140 9.09 16.04 18.92
N VAL A 141 9.04 14.75 19.24
CA VAL A 141 9.98 14.08 20.14
C VAL A 141 10.91 13.18 19.33
N THR A 142 12.21 13.28 19.56
CA THR A 142 13.21 12.38 18.96
C THR A 142 13.95 11.57 20.01
N SER A 143 14.22 10.30 19.70
CA SER A 143 14.98 9.39 20.57
C SER A 143 15.83 8.43 19.75
N ASP A 144 16.82 7.80 20.38
CA ASP A 144 17.59 6.72 19.77
C ASP A 144 17.04 5.39 20.29
N LYS A 145 16.33 4.65 19.43
CA LYS A 145 15.77 3.32 19.76
C LYS A 145 15.69 2.41 18.53
N HIS A 146 15.54 1.10 18.77
CA HIS A 146 15.53 0.07 17.72
C HIS A 146 16.76 0.09 16.78
N GLY A 147 17.90 0.58 17.27
CA GLY A 147 19.13 0.68 16.48
C GLY A 147 19.10 1.77 15.40
N GLY A 148 18.29 2.82 15.59
CA GLY A 148 18.19 3.96 14.68
C GLY A 148 17.66 5.21 15.38
N LYS A 149 17.46 6.28 14.60
CA LYS A 149 16.83 7.51 15.08
C LYS A 149 15.31 7.38 14.95
N TYR A 150 14.61 7.63 16.04
CA TYR A 150 13.16 7.51 16.11
C TYR A 150 12.52 8.89 16.30
N PHE A 151 11.41 9.10 15.61
CA PHE A 151 10.65 10.35 15.58
C PHE A 151 9.21 10.05 16.00
N THR A 152 8.65 10.91 16.83
CA THR A 152 7.24 10.87 17.22
C THR A 152 6.67 12.26 17.08
N TRP A 153 5.72 12.41 16.16
CA TRP A 153 4.96 13.64 15.99
C TRP A 153 3.61 13.46 16.68
N THR A 154 3.23 14.41 17.53
CA THR A 154 1.94 14.42 18.24
C THR A 154 1.20 15.70 17.88
N ALA A 155 0.00 15.57 17.31
CA ALA A 155 -0.90 16.70 17.08
C ALA A 155 -1.59 17.13 18.39
N ASN A 156 -2.13 18.34 18.41
CA ASN A 156 -2.91 18.87 19.55
C ASN A 156 -4.12 18.01 19.95
N ASP A 157 -4.74 17.34 18.98
CA ASP A 157 -5.87 16.43 19.22
C ASP A 157 -5.45 15.04 19.71
N GLY A 158 -4.14 14.82 19.92
CA GLY A 158 -3.57 13.58 20.38
C GLY A 158 -3.27 12.55 19.29
N ARG A 159 -3.56 12.83 18.01
CA ARG A 159 -3.10 11.97 16.89
C ARG A 159 -1.58 11.90 16.87
N LYS A 160 -1.06 10.72 16.57
CA LYS A 160 0.38 10.47 16.50
C LYS A 160 0.80 9.87 15.17
N ALA A 161 1.99 10.25 14.74
CA ALA A 161 2.73 9.60 13.67
C ALA A 161 4.14 9.24 14.16
N PHE A 162 4.68 8.16 13.62
CA PHE A 162 5.94 7.58 14.06
C PHE A 162 6.85 7.38 12.85
N ALA A 163 8.15 7.62 13.03
CA ALA A 163 9.15 7.18 12.07
C ALA A 163 10.40 6.61 12.74
N LEU A 164 11.06 5.68 12.04
CA LEU A 164 12.34 5.11 12.42
C LEU A 164 13.27 5.12 11.21
N VAL A 165 14.43 5.75 11.37
CA VAL A 165 15.48 5.77 10.34
C VAL A 165 16.60 4.80 10.73
N ARG A 166 16.86 3.82 9.87
CA ARG A 166 17.96 2.84 10.01
C ARG A 166 18.74 2.75 8.70
N GLY A 167 19.90 3.40 8.65
CA GLY A 167 20.68 3.47 7.42
C GLY A 167 19.92 4.25 6.35
N SER A 168 19.68 3.64 5.19
CA SER A 168 18.91 4.22 4.09
C SER A 168 17.40 3.95 4.17
N LEU A 169 16.97 3.12 5.13
CA LEU A 169 15.56 2.80 5.34
C LEU A 169 14.89 3.82 6.28
N VAL A 170 13.70 4.27 5.87
CA VAL A 170 12.77 5.04 6.70
C VAL A 170 11.50 4.22 6.84
N LEU A 171 11.16 3.85 8.08
CA LEU A 171 9.85 3.30 8.41
C LEU A 171 8.99 4.45 8.90
N PHE A 172 7.78 4.59 8.37
CA PHE A 172 6.81 5.61 8.76
C PHE A 172 5.45 4.96 9.01
N GLY A 173 4.78 5.27 10.12
CA GLY A 173 3.51 4.63 10.45
C GLY A 173 2.63 5.49 11.34
N ASN A 174 1.34 5.16 11.36
CA ASN A 174 0.35 5.85 12.21
C ASN A 174 0.12 5.16 13.56
N ASP A 175 0.79 4.04 13.80
CA ASP A 175 0.73 3.24 15.02
C ASP A 175 2.13 2.70 15.33
N GLU A 176 2.57 2.84 16.57
CA GLU A 176 3.90 2.40 17.01
C GLU A 176 4.08 0.87 16.86
N SER A 177 3.02 0.10 17.09
CA SER A 177 3.06 -1.36 16.95
C SER A 177 3.32 -1.81 15.52
N ALA A 178 2.94 -1.02 14.51
CA ALA A 178 3.24 -1.32 13.11
C ALA A 178 4.75 -1.17 12.82
N ILE A 179 5.42 -0.19 13.44
CA ILE A 179 6.87 -0.04 13.39
C ILE A 179 7.56 -1.19 14.12
N ASP A 180 7.07 -1.56 15.31
CA ASP A 180 7.63 -2.65 16.10
C ASP A 180 7.56 -3.99 15.36
N SER A 181 6.46 -4.28 14.66
CA SER A 181 6.33 -5.47 13.82
C SER A 181 7.41 -5.52 12.72
N CYS A 182 7.64 -4.41 12.03
CA CYS A 182 8.73 -4.33 11.05
C CYS A 182 10.12 -4.50 11.69
N VAL A 183 10.34 -3.91 12.87
CA VAL A 183 11.59 -4.06 13.61
C VAL A 183 11.82 -5.52 14.03
N ASN A 184 10.77 -6.22 14.45
CA ASN A 184 10.84 -7.64 14.80
C ASN A 184 11.29 -8.49 13.60
N VAL A 185 10.74 -8.22 12.41
CA VAL A 185 11.15 -8.86 11.15
C VAL A 185 12.61 -8.55 10.82
N MET A 186 13.01 -7.27 10.87
CA MET A 186 14.39 -6.85 10.59
C MET A 186 15.41 -7.48 11.55
N ASN A 187 15.00 -7.79 12.77
CA ASN A 187 15.85 -8.45 13.78
C ASN A 187 15.77 -10.00 13.70
N GLY A 188 15.01 -10.56 12.76
CA GLY A 188 14.87 -12.00 12.54
C GLY A 188 13.90 -12.71 13.49
N GLY A 189 13.07 -11.97 14.22
CA GLY A 189 12.06 -12.53 15.13
C GLY A 189 10.73 -12.90 14.46
N ALA A 190 10.53 -12.52 13.20
CA ALA A 190 9.40 -12.91 12.37
C ALA A 190 9.81 -13.01 10.89
N ASP A 191 9.01 -13.71 10.08
CA ASP A 191 9.25 -13.79 8.64
C ASP A 191 8.78 -12.52 7.93
N SER A 192 9.49 -12.17 6.86
CA SER A 192 9.15 -11.04 6.01
C SER A 192 8.24 -11.47 4.86
N ILE A 193 7.52 -10.52 4.28
CA ILE A 193 6.62 -10.76 3.15
C ILE A 193 7.33 -11.36 1.94
N LEU A 194 8.62 -11.06 1.76
CA LEU A 194 9.47 -11.67 0.72
C LEU A 194 9.53 -13.20 0.82
N LYS A 195 9.44 -13.77 2.03
CA LYS A 195 9.53 -15.21 2.25
C LYS A 195 8.19 -15.95 2.12
N ASN A 196 7.07 -15.23 2.19
CA ASN A 196 5.73 -15.86 2.25
C ASN A 196 5.25 -16.41 0.89
N GLY A 197 6.00 -16.16 -0.19
CA GLY A 197 5.73 -16.71 -1.54
C GLY A 197 4.46 -16.19 -2.22
N THR A 198 3.64 -15.40 -1.51
CA THR A 198 2.36 -14.84 -1.97
C THR A 198 2.54 -13.56 -2.79
N VAL A 199 3.57 -12.77 -2.47
CA VAL A 199 3.92 -11.61 -3.29
C VAL A 199 4.79 -12.09 -4.45
N SER A 200 4.18 -12.17 -5.63
CA SER A 200 4.90 -12.44 -6.88
C SER A 200 6.04 -11.43 -7.08
N ALA A 201 7.09 -11.85 -7.78
CA ALA A 201 8.20 -10.94 -8.06
C ALA A 201 7.68 -9.73 -8.84
N PHE A 202 7.82 -8.53 -8.25
CA PHE A 202 7.41 -7.27 -8.86
C PHE A 202 7.93 -7.15 -10.29
N ALA A 203 7.01 -7.18 -11.26
CA ALA A 203 7.32 -7.07 -12.68
C ALA A 203 8.20 -5.84 -12.93
N SER A 204 9.22 -5.98 -13.77
CA SER A 204 10.22 -4.91 -13.97
C SER A 204 9.62 -3.61 -14.52
N ASP A 205 8.49 -3.69 -15.20
CA ASP A 205 7.78 -2.61 -15.90
C ASP A 205 6.53 -2.09 -15.16
N ALA A 206 6.15 -2.71 -14.04
CA ALA A 206 5.00 -2.25 -13.25
C ALA A 206 5.35 -0.99 -12.46
N PRO A 207 4.55 0.11 -12.50
CA PRO A 207 4.77 1.26 -11.63
C PRO A 207 4.50 0.93 -10.15
N ALA A 208 3.48 0.11 -9.91
CA ALA A 208 3.08 -0.33 -8.59
C ALA A 208 2.37 -1.70 -8.64
N SER A 209 2.34 -2.38 -7.50
CA SER A 209 1.57 -3.61 -7.31
C SER A 209 1.05 -3.69 -5.88
N GLY A 210 0.12 -4.60 -5.66
CA GLY A 210 -0.52 -4.80 -4.39
C GLY A 210 -1.05 -6.20 -4.20
N TYR A 211 -1.29 -6.53 -2.95
CA TYR A 211 -1.79 -7.81 -2.51
C TYR A 211 -2.66 -7.62 -1.27
N VAL A 212 -3.73 -8.38 -1.18
CA VAL A 212 -4.58 -8.51 0.01
C VAL A 212 -4.60 -9.99 0.38
N SER A 213 -4.18 -10.29 1.61
CA SER A 213 -4.17 -11.65 2.13
C SER A 213 -5.56 -12.16 2.41
N LYS A 214 -5.71 -13.48 2.58
CA LYS A 214 -6.98 -14.09 3.00
C LYS A 214 -7.55 -13.42 4.26
N ASP A 215 -6.70 -13.17 5.25
CA ASP A 215 -7.11 -12.51 6.49
C ASP A 215 -7.44 -11.02 6.26
N GLY A 216 -6.72 -10.36 5.34
CA GLY A 216 -7.06 -9.00 4.92
C GLY A 216 -8.41 -8.91 4.22
N VAL A 217 -8.68 -9.84 3.30
CA VAL A 217 -9.98 -9.99 2.63
C VAL A 217 -11.08 -10.19 3.66
N ALA A 218 -10.88 -11.05 4.66
CA ALA A 218 -11.84 -11.28 5.73
C ALA A 218 -12.17 -9.98 6.51
N GLN A 219 -11.14 -9.20 6.86
CA GLN A 219 -11.35 -7.95 7.60
C GLN A 219 -12.00 -6.87 6.75
N ILE A 220 -11.57 -6.70 5.50
CA ILE A 220 -12.17 -5.76 4.55
C ILE A 220 -13.64 -6.14 4.30
N ALA A 221 -13.94 -7.42 4.12
CA ALA A 221 -15.30 -7.90 3.91
C ALA A 221 -16.23 -7.53 5.08
N ASN A 222 -15.77 -7.66 6.32
CA ASN A 222 -16.54 -7.23 7.50
C ASN A 222 -16.81 -5.72 7.47
N ILE A 223 -15.81 -4.91 7.10
CA ILE A 223 -15.95 -3.44 6.99
C ILE A 223 -16.95 -3.08 5.89
N THR A 224 -16.80 -3.67 4.71
CA THR A 224 -17.67 -3.43 3.55
C THR A 224 -19.10 -3.85 3.81
N GLY A 225 -19.33 -4.98 4.49
CA GLY A 225 -20.66 -5.44 4.87
C GLY A 225 -21.41 -4.43 5.72
N VAL A 226 -20.75 -3.84 6.71
CA VAL A 226 -21.34 -2.78 7.54
C VAL A 226 -21.63 -1.52 6.71
N SER A 227 -20.68 -1.07 5.89
CA SER A 227 -20.84 0.14 5.06
C SER A 227 -21.98 0.00 4.04
N LEU A 228 -22.07 -1.15 3.35
CA LEU A 228 -23.14 -1.43 2.41
C LEU A 228 -24.51 -1.58 3.10
N ALA A 229 -24.56 -2.14 4.30
CA ALA A 229 -25.80 -2.22 5.07
C ALA A 229 -26.30 -0.84 5.53
N VAL A 230 -25.39 0.08 5.86
CA VAL A 230 -25.74 1.48 6.17
C VAL A 230 -26.30 2.19 4.93
N GLY A 231 -25.74 1.93 3.75
CA GLY A 231 -26.17 2.51 2.47
C GLY A 231 -27.37 1.84 1.79
N ALA A 232 -27.68 0.59 2.13
CA ALA A 232 -28.87 -0.10 1.64
C ALA A 232 -30.13 0.54 2.25
N GLY A 233 -31.25 0.56 1.51
CA GLY A 233 -32.50 1.23 1.91
C GLY A 233 -33.08 0.77 3.27
N GLU A 234 -34.16 1.39 3.73
CA GLU A 234 -34.64 1.30 5.13
C GLU A 234 -35.13 -0.09 5.61
N GLU A 235 -35.18 -1.11 4.75
CA GLU A 235 -35.60 -2.45 5.17
C GLU A 235 -34.55 -3.11 6.06
N ALA A 236 -34.82 -3.15 7.36
CA ALA A 236 -33.95 -3.71 8.39
C ALA A 236 -33.53 -5.17 8.11
N GLU A 237 -34.40 -5.96 7.48
CA GLU A 237 -34.12 -7.35 7.09
C GLU A 237 -33.06 -7.42 5.98
N VAL A 238 -33.16 -6.56 4.97
CA VAL A 238 -32.17 -6.46 3.88
C VAL A 238 -30.82 -5.98 4.41
N LYS A 239 -30.81 -4.98 5.30
CA LYS A 239 -29.59 -4.50 5.96
C LYS A 239 -28.92 -5.60 6.77
N SER A 240 -29.67 -6.32 7.59
CA SER A 240 -29.16 -7.43 8.40
C SER A 240 -28.64 -8.58 7.53
N PHE A 241 -29.30 -8.86 6.40
CA PHE A 241 -28.85 -9.89 5.47
C PHE A 241 -27.52 -9.50 4.81
N ILE A 242 -27.42 -8.28 4.27
CA ILE A 242 -26.18 -7.77 3.63
C ILE A 242 -25.03 -7.75 4.65
N ALA A 243 -25.26 -7.25 5.86
CA ALA A 243 -24.23 -7.15 6.90
C ALA A 243 -23.70 -8.52 7.36
N ARG A 244 -24.51 -9.58 7.28
CA ARG A 244 -24.12 -10.92 7.75
C ARG A 244 -23.63 -11.83 6.64
N VAL A 245 -24.36 -11.90 5.54
CA VAL A 245 -24.15 -12.95 4.52
C VAL A 245 -23.06 -12.57 3.54
N LEU A 246 -23.00 -11.32 3.11
CA LEU A 246 -22.01 -10.88 2.12
C LEU A 246 -20.57 -11.01 2.64
N PRO A 247 -20.25 -10.61 3.89
CA PRO A 247 -18.93 -10.85 4.47
C PRO A 247 -18.56 -12.33 4.57
N GLU A 248 -19.52 -13.19 4.96
CA GLU A 248 -19.28 -14.63 5.05
C GLU A 248 -18.95 -15.24 3.68
N ILE A 249 -19.69 -14.87 2.64
CA ILE A 249 -19.43 -15.33 1.27
C ILE A 249 -18.02 -14.92 0.85
N VAL A 250 -17.68 -13.64 0.96
CA VAL A 250 -16.37 -13.12 0.53
C VAL A 250 -15.24 -13.79 1.33
N ARG A 251 -15.39 -13.90 2.65
CA ARG A 251 -14.38 -14.51 3.54
C ARG A 251 -14.12 -15.98 3.21
N ASN A 252 -15.18 -16.72 2.88
CA ASN A 252 -15.07 -18.16 2.67
C ASN A 252 -14.65 -18.51 1.24
N SER A 253 -14.96 -17.64 0.26
CA SER A 253 -14.66 -17.86 -1.16
C SER A 253 -13.31 -17.30 -1.61
N VAL A 254 -12.98 -16.05 -1.23
CA VAL A 254 -11.81 -15.34 -1.73
C VAL A 254 -10.61 -15.63 -0.85
N THR A 255 -9.54 -16.15 -1.46
CA THR A 255 -8.30 -16.49 -0.76
C THR A 255 -7.25 -15.39 -0.85
N GLU A 256 -7.30 -14.59 -1.91
CA GLU A 256 -6.31 -13.54 -2.19
C GLU A 256 -6.85 -12.59 -3.24
N VAL A 257 -6.43 -11.32 -3.16
CA VAL A 257 -6.58 -10.36 -4.24
C VAL A 257 -5.20 -9.79 -4.56
N THR A 258 -4.79 -9.84 -5.82
CA THR A 258 -3.60 -9.13 -6.29
C THR A 258 -3.98 -8.04 -7.27
N TRP A 259 -3.21 -6.96 -7.25
CA TRP A 259 -3.33 -5.86 -8.18
C TRP A 259 -1.95 -5.54 -8.75
N SER A 260 -1.89 -5.23 -10.04
CA SER A 260 -0.71 -4.68 -10.67
C SER A 260 -1.09 -3.58 -11.64
N SER A 261 -0.23 -2.58 -11.70
CA SER A 261 -0.35 -1.49 -12.64
C SER A 261 0.68 -1.67 -13.75
N LYS A 262 0.34 -1.32 -14.98
CA LYS A 262 1.24 -1.31 -16.14
C LYS A 262 1.11 -0.01 -16.90
N ARG A 263 2.23 0.58 -17.29
CA ARG A 263 2.22 1.77 -18.16
C ARG A 263 2.04 1.36 -19.62
N LEU A 264 1.12 2.03 -20.31
CA LEU A 264 0.89 1.82 -21.74
C LEU A 264 1.81 2.70 -22.59
N GLU A 265 2.27 2.18 -23.73
CA GLU A 265 3.17 2.92 -24.65
C GLU A 265 2.52 4.20 -25.20
N GLN A 266 1.20 4.19 -25.40
CA GLN A 266 0.41 5.30 -25.94
C GLN A 266 0.03 6.35 -24.86
N GLY A 267 0.54 6.19 -23.64
CA GLY A 267 0.09 6.93 -22.47
C GLY A 267 -1.06 6.22 -21.75
N GLY A 268 -1.22 6.51 -20.45
CA GLY A 268 -2.20 5.86 -19.58
C GLY A 268 -1.64 4.71 -18.75
N ILE A 269 -2.48 4.19 -17.86
CA ILE A 269 -2.20 3.10 -16.93
C ILE A 269 -3.25 2.01 -17.16
N GLU A 270 -2.81 0.77 -17.29
CA GLU A 270 -3.63 -0.42 -17.26
C GLU A 270 -3.52 -1.06 -15.87
N ASP A 271 -4.65 -1.25 -15.20
CA ASP A 271 -4.72 -1.92 -13.91
C ASP A 271 -5.27 -3.34 -14.09
N SER A 272 -4.53 -4.33 -13.60
CA SER A 272 -4.92 -5.74 -13.61
C SER A 272 -5.21 -6.20 -12.19
N TYR A 273 -6.40 -6.78 -12.00
CA TYR A 273 -6.81 -7.37 -10.73
C TYR A 273 -6.99 -8.88 -10.90
N THR A 274 -6.41 -9.66 -9.99
CA THR A 274 -6.66 -11.10 -9.91
C THR A 274 -7.27 -11.42 -8.55
N VAL A 275 -8.46 -12.01 -8.58
CA VAL A 275 -9.15 -12.50 -7.37
C VAL A 275 -9.04 -14.02 -7.36
N SER A 276 -8.24 -14.54 -6.45
CA SER A 276 -8.09 -15.97 -6.22
C SER A 276 -9.20 -16.45 -5.30
N VAL A 277 -9.85 -17.55 -5.68
CA VAL A 277 -10.85 -18.22 -4.86
C VAL A 277 -10.40 -19.64 -4.50
N ASP A 278 -11.00 -20.23 -3.48
CA ASP A 278 -10.72 -21.62 -3.11
C ASP A 278 -11.14 -22.60 -4.23
N LYS A 279 -10.59 -23.83 -4.19
CA LYS A 279 -10.79 -24.82 -5.26
C LYS A 279 -12.25 -25.22 -5.46
N GLU A 280 -13.03 -25.26 -4.39
CA GLU A 280 -14.43 -25.65 -4.44
C GLU A 280 -15.26 -24.54 -5.08
N THR A 281 -15.08 -23.29 -4.63
CA THR A 281 -15.69 -22.12 -5.26
C THR A 281 -15.27 -21.99 -6.73
N ALA A 282 -13.98 -22.14 -7.04
CA ALA A 282 -13.48 -22.08 -8.42
C ALA A 282 -14.18 -23.11 -9.31
N LYS A 283 -14.36 -24.34 -8.82
CA LYS A 283 -15.05 -25.40 -9.54
C LYS A 283 -16.50 -25.01 -9.81
N VAL A 284 -17.24 -24.58 -8.78
CA VAL A 284 -18.64 -24.14 -8.92
C VAL A 284 -18.75 -22.99 -9.92
N LEU A 285 -17.92 -21.95 -9.80
CA LEU A 285 -17.92 -20.82 -10.74
C LEU A 285 -17.59 -21.27 -12.16
N SER A 286 -16.61 -22.16 -12.36
CA SER A 286 -16.26 -22.66 -13.70
C SER A 286 -17.34 -23.52 -14.35
N GLU A 287 -18.14 -24.22 -13.55
CA GLU A 287 -19.27 -25.04 -14.03
C GLU A 287 -20.53 -24.21 -14.31
N THR A 288 -20.68 -23.08 -13.63
CA THR A 288 -21.90 -22.27 -13.64
C THR A 288 -21.80 -20.98 -14.46
N ILE A 289 -20.64 -20.34 -14.53
CA ILE A 289 -20.39 -19.14 -15.33
C ILE A 289 -20.01 -19.57 -16.74
N VAL A 290 -20.95 -19.42 -17.66
CA VAL A 290 -20.77 -19.75 -19.08
C VAL A 290 -20.96 -18.51 -19.94
N PRO A 291 -20.29 -18.40 -21.11
CA PRO A 291 -20.57 -17.33 -22.05
C PRO A 291 -22.07 -17.29 -22.39
N GLY A 292 -22.67 -16.10 -22.29
CA GLY A 292 -24.03 -15.88 -22.73
C GLY A 292 -24.07 -15.93 -24.25
N ASN A 293 -24.90 -16.82 -24.81
CA ASN A 293 -24.97 -17.00 -26.27
C ASN A 293 -25.78 -15.91 -26.98
N ASP A 294 -26.63 -15.19 -26.25
CA ASP A 294 -27.51 -14.16 -26.82
C ASP A 294 -27.13 -12.75 -26.35
N PRO A 295 -27.20 -11.72 -27.22
CA PRO A 295 -27.15 -10.33 -26.82
C PRO A 295 -28.32 -10.00 -25.88
N ASP A 296 -28.03 -9.27 -24.80
CA ASP A 296 -29.07 -8.75 -23.91
C ASP A 296 -29.31 -7.26 -24.22
N PRO A 297 -30.41 -6.92 -24.91
CA PRO A 297 -30.66 -5.53 -25.26
C PRO A 297 -30.83 -4.62 -24.03
N ASP A 298 -31.33 -5.14 -22.90
CA ASP A 298 -31.55 -4.35 -21.68
C ASP A 298 -30.27 -4.13 -20.88
N LEU A 299 -29.29 -5.04 -20.94
CA LEU A 299 -27.98 -4.81 -20.33
C LEU A 299 -27.05 -4.00 -21.24
N SER A 300 -27.26 -4.05 -22.57
CA SER A 300 -26.43 -3.33 -23.54
C SER A 300 -26.43 -1.82 -23.31
N ARG A 301 -27.52 -1.24 -22.78
CA ARG A 301 -27.63 0.18 -22.43
C ARG A 301 -26.69 0.62 -21.30
N PHE A 302 -26.18 -0.31 -20.50
CA PHE A 302 -25.23 -0.04 -19.42
C PHE A 302 -23.78 -0.21 -19.86
N ILE A 303 -23.53 -0.55 -21.13
CA ILE A 303 -22.20 -0.64 -21.72
C ILE A 303 -21.89 0.71 -22.39
N PRO A 304 -20.97 1.52 -21.85
CA PRO A 304 -20.50 2.73 -22.52
C PRO A 304 -20.00 2.48 -23.95
N ASP A 305 -20.33 3.40 -24.86
CA ASP A 305 -19.95 3.33 -26.29
C ASP A 305 -18.43 3.30 -26.55
N VAL A 306 -17.62 3.59 -25.51
CA VAL A 306 -16.15 3.58 -25.58
C VAL A 306 -15.54 2.18 -25.55
N PHE A 307 -16.30 1.14 -25.24
CA PHE A 307 -15.79 -0.23 -25.18
C PHE A 307 -15.69 -0.87 -26.57
N VAL A 308 -14.50 -1.40 -26.90
CA VAL A 308 -14.21 -2.03 -28.21
C VAL A 308 -14.88 -3.39 -28.37
N SER A 309 -15.09 -4.11 -27.26
CA SER A 309 -15.82 -5.38 -27.24
C SER A 309 -16.42 -5.63 -25.86
N THR A 310 -17.45 -6.47 -25.79
CA THR A 310 -18.02 -6.93 -24.52
C THR A 310 -18.37 -8.40 -24.64
N THR A 311 -18.15 -9.14 -23.55
CA THR A 311 -18.59 -10.54 -23.42
C THR A 311 -19.47 -10.63 -22.18
N ARG A 312 -20.72 -11.05 -22.37
CA ARG A 312 -21.64 -11.34 -21.26
C ARG A 312 -21.38 -12.76 -20.78
N TYR A 313 -21.22 -12.94 -19.48
CA TYR A 313 -21.25 -14.24 -18.85
C TYR A 313 -22.57 -14.42 -18.11
N ASN A 314 -23.18 -15.59 -18.26
CA ASN A 314 -24.43 -15.97 -17.63
C ASN A 314 -24.20 -17.07 -16.59
N LEU A 315 -24.98 -17.03 -15.52
CA LEU A 315 -25.16 -18.18 -14.64
C LEU A 315 -26.08 -19.19 -15.35
N LYS A 316 -25.56 -20.36 -15.69
CA LYS A 316 -26.31 -21.43 -16.36
C LYS A 316 -27.47 -21.93 -15.50
N ASP A 317 -27.24 -22.06 -14.20
CA ASP A 317 -28.24 -22.41 -13.19
C ASP A 317 -27.88 -21.70 -11.88
N SER A 318 -28.70 -20.72 -11.49
CA SER A 318 -28.50 -19.99 -10.25
C SER A 318 -28.61 -20.89 -9.02
N GLN A 319 -29.37 -21.99 -9.07
CA GLN A 319 -29.49 -22.93 -7.95
C GLN A 319 -28.23 -23.77 -7.72
N ILE A 320 -27.33 -23.86 -8.72
CA ILE A 320 -26.05 -24.56 -8.59
C ILE A 320 -24.97 -23.61 -8.10
N ALA A 321 -25.02 -22.33 -8.50
CA ALA A 321 -24.04 -21.32 -8.13
C ALA A 321 -24.08 -20.91 -6.64
N TRP A 322 -25.22 -21.12 -5.96
CA TRP A 322 -25.44 -20.75 -4.56
C TRP A 322 -25.57 -21.97 -3.61
N ARG A 323 -25.01 -23.13 -3.98
CA ARG A 323 -24.97 -24.32 -3.11
C ARG A 323 -23.91 -24.22 -2.03
#